data_AF-A0A392MSR9-F1
#
_entry.id   AF-A0A392MSR9-F1
#
_cell.length_a   1.000
_cell.length_b   1.000
_cell.length_c   1.000
_cell.angle_alpha   90.00
_cell.angle_beta   90.00
_cell.angle_gamma   90.00
#
_symmetry.space_group_name_H-M   'P 1'
#
loop_
_entity.id
_entity.type
_entity.pdbx_description
1 polymer ?
#
loop_
_entity_poly.entity_id
_entity_poly.type
_entity_poly.pdbx_seq_one_letter_code
_entity_poly.pdbx_strand_id
1 'polypeptide(L)'
;MANLVPVSEVSQRIPSLIEELKESLNSDLSDAIEDLDAATSFFETLDELQSLFAHLSEAQKELLSLAQAVRQSLVVHGPFVNSVLEVSEKVHHTAASLNDRSFLVKEDVKMLSTNLSIASEEEVTVRKRIAHLEGELRLLQKRKRELDESISTDVFKLITKNRFLRGLEAHLRYMGGRLDEIADDLEKADRKRAEMSEILEAARDAARQC
;
A
#
# COMPACT_ATOMS: atom_id res chain seq x y z
N MET A 1 37.28 -83.91 -1.23
CA MET A 1 37.89 -84.32 -2.52
C MET A 1 38.37 -83.06 -3.19
N ALA A 2 39.69 -82.88 -3.30
CA ALA A 2 40.30 -81.69 -3.87
C ALA A 2 40.34 -81.83 -5.40
N ASN A 3 39.57 -81.00 -6.10
CA ASN A 3 39.74 -80.80 -7.54
C ASN A 3 41.03 -80.01 -7.74
N LEU A 4 42.11 -80.71 -8.08
CA LEU A 4 43.35 -80.10 -8.55
C LEU A 4 43.08 -79.50 -9.93
N VAL A 5 42.86 -78.19 -9.97
CA VAL A 5 42.88 -77.41 -11.21
C VAL A 5 44.24 -77.66 -11.88
N PRO A 6 44.31 -77.95 -13.20
CA PRO A 6 45.58 -78.16 -13.88
C PRO A 6 46.45 -76.91 -13.76
N VAL A 7 47.73 -77.08 -13.40
CA VAL A 7 48.73 -75.98 -13.29
C VAL A 7 48.80 -75.11 -14.56
N SER A 8 48.39 -75.65 -15.71
CA SER A 8 48.27 -74.96 -17.00
C SER A 8 47.16 -73.89 -17.05
N GLU A 9 46.02 -74.09 -16.39
CA GLU A 9 44.88 -73.15 -16.42
C GLU A 9 45.11 -71.97 -15.48
N VAL A 10 45.67 -72.25 -14.29
CA VAL A 10 46.05 -71.23 -13.31
C VAL A 10 47.10 -70.26 -13.88
N SER A 11 48.05 -70.80 -14.64
CA SER A 11 49.12 -69.99 -15.25
C SER A 11 48.64 -69.07 -16.37
N GLN A 12 47.46 -69.29 -16.97
CA GLN A 12 46.87 -68.42 -17.99
C GLN A 12 45.86 -67.41 -17.42
N ARG A 13 45.19 -67.74 -16.29
CA ARG A 13 44.17 -66.88 -15.68
C ARG A 13 44.74 -65.72 -14.86
N ILE A 14 45.87 -65.93 -14.16
CA ILE A 14 46.50 -64.88 -13.34
C ILE A 14 46.87 -63.62 -14.17
N PRO A 15 47.53 -63.74 -15.35
CA PRO A 15 47.83 -62.56 -16.16
C PRO A 15 46.60 -61.77 -16.60
N SER A 16 45.50 -62.45 -16.96
CA SER A 16 44.26 -61.76 -17.37
C SER A 16 43.64 -60.99 -16.21
N LEU A 17 43.53 -61.63 -15.03
CA LEU A 17 42.98 -61.00 -13.83
C LEU A 17 43.83 -59.81 -13.36
N ILE A 18 45.15 -59.86 -13.52
CA ILE A 18 46.04 -58.73 -13.19
C ILE A 18 45.83 -57.56 -14.15
N GLU A 19 45.59 -57.81 -15.44
CA GLU A 19 45.24 -56.74 -16.38
C GLU A 19 43.83 -56.19 -16.12
N GLU A 20 42.84 -57.04 -15.85
CA GLU A 20 41.48 -56.63 -15.44
C GLU A 20 41.50 -55.77 -14.17
N LEU A 21 42.34 -56.15 -13.19
CA LEU A 21 42.54 -55.37 -11.96
C LEU A 21 43.19 -54.02 -12.24
N LYS A 22 44.24 -53.98 -13.07
CA LYS A 22 44.89 -52.72 -13.45
C LYS A 22 43.95 -51.81 -14.23
N GLU A 23 43.15 -52.36 -15.13
CA GLU A 23 42.14 -51.62 -15.88
C GLU A 23 41.11 -51.01 -14.93
N SER A 24 40.59 -51.80 -13.98
CA SER A 24 39.66 -51.33 -12.96
C SER A 24 40.27 -50.26 -12.05
N LEU A 25 41.53 -50.40 -11.63
CA LEU A 25 42.22 -49.40 -10.80
C LEU A 25 42.55 -48.10 -11.56
N ASN A 26 42.74 -48.19 -12.87
CA ASN A 26 42.96 -47.03 -13.73
C ASN A 26 41.64 -46.37 -14.18
N SER A 27 40.51 -47.07 -14.02
CA SER A 27 39.18 -46.50 -14.22
C SER A 27 38.76 -45.60 -13.06
N ASP A 28 37.82 -44.70 -13.33
CA ASP A 28 37.26 -43.82 -12.30
C ASP A 28 36.34 -44.63 -11.37
N LEU A 29 36.75 -44.77 -10.10
CA LEU A 29 35.96 -45.43 -9.06
C LEU A 29 35.03 -44.47 -8.31
N SER A 30 34.84 -43.23 -8.80
CA SER A 30 33.93 -42.25 -8.19
C SER A 30 32.50 -42.77 -8.11
N ASP A 31 32.03 -43.48 -9.14
CA ASP A 31 30.69 -44.08 -9.16
C ASP A 31 30.52 -45.13 -8.05
N ALA A 32 31.59 -45.81 -7.65
CA ALA A 32 31.58 -46.79 -6.55
C ALA A 32 31.43 -46.15 -5.16
N ILE A 33 31.61 -44.83 -5.05
CA ILE A 33 31.36 -44.06 -3.84
C ILE A 33 29.84 -43.83 -3.68
N GLU A 34 29.14 -43.57 -4.78
CA GLU A 34 27.69 -43.36 -4.80
C GLU A 34 26.93 -44.70 -4.71
N ASP A 35 27.38 -45.69 -5.48
CA ASP A 35 26.80 -47.03 -5.53
C ASP A 35 27.90 -48.10 -5.49
N LEU A 36 27.99 -48.81 -4.37
CA LEU A 36 29.00 -49.85 -4.19
C LEU A 36 28.87 -50.98 -5.21
N ASP A 37 27.68 -51.20 -5.78
CA ASP A 37 27.44 -52.22 -6.80
C ASP A 37 28.15 -51.89 -8.12
N ALA A 38 28.49 -50.61 -8.36
CA ALA A 38 29.31 -50.20 -9.50
C ALA A 38 30.74 -50.79 -9.45
N ALA A 39 31.23 -51.18 -8.27
CA ALA A 39 32.53 -51.82 -8.10
C ALA A 39 32.48 -53.37 -8.08
N THR A 40 31.35 -53.97 -8.46
CA THR A 40 31.17 -55.45 -8.40
C THR A 40 32.26 -56.21 -9.16
N SER A 41 32.54 -55.83 -10.42
CA SER A 41 33.58 -56.48 -11.24
C SER A 41 34.97 -56.39 -10.62
N PHE A 42 35.28 -55.25 -9.98
CA PHE A 42 36.52 -55.03 -9.24
C PHE A 42 36.60 -55.95 -8.01
N PHE A 43 35.53 -56.07 -7.23
CA PHE A 43 35.50 -56.96 -6.06
C PHE A 43 35.60 -58.44 -6.45
N GLU A 44 34.91 -58.86 -7.50
CA GLU A 44 34.99 -60.22 -8.03
C GLU A 44 36.41 -60.56 -8.50
N THR A 45 37.06 -59.65 -9.22
CA THR A 45 38.46 -59.80 -9.65
C THR A 45 39.42 -59.97 -8.46
N LEU A 46 39.20 -59.21 -7.38
CA LEU A 46 39.99 -59.32 -6.15
C LEU A 46 39.76 -60.65 -5.42
N ASP A 47 38.51 -61.11 -5.34
CA ASP A 47 38.15 -62.36 -4.69
C ASP A 47 38.73 -63.57 -5.47
N GLU A 48 38.70 -63.52 -6.80
CA GLU A 48 39.31 -64.53 -7.66
C GLU A 48 40.84 -64.55 -7.52
N LEU A 49 41.52 -63.38 -7.54
CA LEU A 49 42.97 -63.28 -7.30
C LEU A 49 43.38 -63.77 -5.92
N GLN A 50 42.58 -63.47 -4.88
CA GLN A 50 42.83 -63.93 -3.51
C GLN A 50 42.75 -65.46 -3.40
N SER A 51 41.87 -66.12 -4.16
CA SER A 51 41.80 -67.59 -4.21
C SER A 51 43.06 -68.23 -4.80
N LEU A 52 43.80 -67.49 -5.63
CA LEU A 52 45.02 -67.91 -6.31
C LEU A 52 46.32 -67.42 -5.62
N PHE A 53 46.21 -66.88 -4.40
CA PHE A 53 47.32 -66.19 -3.70
C PHE A 53 48.64 -66.97 -3.65
N ALA A 54 48.59 -68.29 -3.47
CA ALA A 54 49.78 -69.14 -3.37
C ALA A 54 50.62 -69.19 -4.67
N HIS A 55 50.01 -68.84 -5.81
CA HIS A 55 50.63 -68.87 -7.14
C HIS A 55 51.04 -67.49 -7.66
N LEU A 56 50.74 -66.42 -6.91
CA LEU A 56 51.12 -65.06 -7.26
C LEU A 56 52.62 -64.83 -7.01
N SER A 57 53.25 -64.06 -7.88
CA SER A 57 54.57 -63.48 -7.61
C SER A 57 54.49 -62.42 -6.50
N GLU A 58 55.61 -62.09 -5.86
CA GLU A 58 55.64 -61.08 -4.79
C GLU A 58 55.08 -59.72 -5.22
N ALA A 59 55.39 -59.27 -6.45
CA ALA A 59 54.84 -58.01 -6.99
C ALA A 59 53.31 -58.07 -7.18
N GLN A 60 52.77 -59.22 -7.60
CA GLN A 60 51.32 -59.40 -7.75
C GLN A 60 50.62 -59.47 -6.39
N LYS A 61 51.25 -60.07 -5.37
CA LYS A 61 50.74 -60.07 -4.00
C LYS A 61 50.70 -58.66 -3.42
N GLU A 62 51.71 -57.85 -3.69
CA GLU A 62 51.74 -56.45 -3.28
C GLU A 62 50.62 -55.63 -3.95
N LEU A 63 50.42 -55.78 -5.27
CA LEU A 63 49.31 -55.16 -5.99
C LEU A 63 47.95 -55.58 -5.41
N LEU A 64 47.75 -56.87 -5.16
CA LEU A 64 46.52 -57.39 -4.55
C LEU A 64 46.28 -56.80 -3.16
N SER A 65 47.32 -56.71 -2.33
CA SER A 65 47.25 -56.11 -1.00
C SER A 65 46.82 -54.63 -1.05
N LEU A 66 47.41 -53.85 -1.96
CA LEU A 66 47.04 -52.45 -2.17
C LEU A 66 45.60 -52.31 -2.68
N ALA A 67 45.19 -53.16 -3.62
CA ALA A 67 43.84 -53.13 -4.14
C ALA A 67 42.78 -53.58 -3.12
N GLN A 68 43.13 -54.52 -2.23
CA GLN A 68 42.30 -54.86 -1.07
C GLN A 68 42.17 -53.69 -0.09
N ALA A 69 43.23 -52.90 0.11
CA ALA A 69 43.14 -51.68 0.90
C ALA A 69 42.20 -50.65 0.25
N VAL A 70 42.19 -50.53 -1.08
CA VAL A 70 41.22 -49.71 -1.82
C VAL A 70 39.79 -50.21 -1.61
N ARG A 71 39.54 -51.52 -1.77
CA ARG A 71 38.22 -52.13 -1.47
C ARG A 71 37.77 -51.82 -0.04
N GLN A 72 38.64 -52.02 0.94
CA GLN A 72 38.32 -51.76 2.34
C GLN A 72 37.99 -50.28 2.57
N SER A 73 38.75 -49.37 1.93
CA SER A 73 38.49 -47.94 1.99
C SER A 73 37.13 -47.58 1.39
N LEU A 74 36.79 -48.12 0.22
CA LEU A 74 35.48 -47.91 -0.42
C LEU A 74 34.34 -48.43 0.45
N VAL A 75 34.46 -49.63 1.01
CA VAL A 75 33.43 -50.22 1.88
C VAL A 75 33.24 -49.42 3.17
N VAL A 76 34.33 -48.97 3.80
CA VAL A 76 34.27 -48.30 5.11
C VAL A 76 33.95 -46.82 4.98
N HIS A 77 34.56 -46.13 4.02
CA HIS A 77 34.49 -44.68 3.89
C HIS A 77 33.54 -44.21 2.80
N GLY A 78 33.24 -45.03 1.79
CA GLY A 78 32.31 -44.69 0.70
C GLY A 78 30.96 -44.18 1.20
N PRO A 79 30.24 -44.89 2.10
CA PRO A 79 28.95 -44.44 2.60
C PRO A 79 29.01 -43.07 3.32
N PHE A 80 30.09 -42.81 4.06
CA PHE A 80 30.29 -41.52 4.72
C PHE A 80 30.57 -40.41 3.70
N VAL A 81 31.46 -40.66 2.73
CA VAL A 81 31.78 -39.69 1.68
C VAL A 81 30.53 -39.35 0.86
N ASN A 82 29.75 -40.35 0.44
CA ASN A 82 28.49 -40.14 -0.28
C ASN A 82 27.50 -39.30 0.55
N SER A 83 27.30 -39.65 1.83
CA SER A 83 26.44 -38.88 2.71
C SER A 83 26.88 -37.41 2.86
N VAL A 84 28.19 -37.15 2.91
CA VAL A 84 28.72 -35.79 2.97
C VAL A 84 28.48 -35.04 1.66
N LEU A 85 28.68 -35.69 0.51
CA LEU A 85 28.45 -35.09 -0.80
C LEU A 85 26.96 -34.72 -1.00
N GLU A 86 26.04 -35.63 -0.69
CA GLU A 86 24.60 -35.37 -0.76
C GLU A 86 24.18 -34.20 0.15
N VAL A 87 24.69 -34.16 1.39
CA VAL A 87 24.38 -33.08 2.32
C VAL A 87 24.97 -31.76 1.82
N SER A 88 26.18 -31.78 1.27
CA SER A 88 26.83 -30.61 0.68
C SER A 88 25.98 -30.02 -0.44
N GLU A 89 25.48 -30.85 -1.37
CA GLU A 89 24.62 -30.40 -2.46
C GLU A 89 23.32 -29.77 -1.93
N LYS A 90 22.65 -30.44 -0.98
CA LYS A 90 21.43 -29.94 -0.34
C LYS A 90 21.67 -28.59 0.36
N VAL A 91 22.80 -28.44 1.04
CA VAL A 91 23.20 -27.18 1.71
C VAL A 91 23.45 -26.09 0.69
N HIS A 92 24.18 -26.37 -0.39
CA HIS A 92 24.43 -25.40 -1.46
C HIS A 92 23.14 -24.93 -2.12
N HIS A 93 22.22 -25.85 -2.44
CA HIS A 93 20.92 -25.51 -2.99
C HIS A 93 20.09 -24.65 -2.04
N THR A 94 20.06 -25.02 -0.75
CA THR A 94 19.35 -24.25 0.28
C THR A 94 19.95 -22.86 0.45
N ALA A 95 21.28 -22.74 0.46
CA ALA A 95 21.98 -21.47 0.58
C ALA A 95 21.70 -20.55 -0.62
N ALA A 96 21.70 -21.09 -1.84
CA ALA A 96 21.33 -20.34 -3.04
C ALA A 96 19.89 -19.83 -2.97
N SER A 97 18.93 -20.71 -2.64
CA SER A 97 17.52 -20.33 -2.49
C SER A 97 17.30 -19.28 -1.38
N LEU A 98 18.00 -19.42 -0.25
CA LEU A 98 17.94 -18.45 0.85
C LEU A 98 18.51 -17.10 0.41
N ASN A 99 19.59 -17.08 -0.37
CA ASN A 99 20.19 -15.86 -0.89
C ASN A 99 19.22 -15.13 -1.85
N ASP A 100 18.58 -15.85 -2.77
CA ASP A 100 17.60 -15.27 -3.70
C ASP A 100 16.41 -14.68 -2.95
N ARG A 101 15.87 -15.41 -1.96
CA ARG A 101 14.78 -14.90 -1.12
C ARG A 101 15.20 -13.69 -0.28
N SER A 102 16.40 -13.72 0.28
CA SER A 102 16.96 -12.59 1.05
C SER A 102 17.11 -11.35 0.19
N PHE A 103 17.54 -11.51 -1.07
CA PHE A 103 17.61 -10.42 -2.04
C PHE A 103 16.23 -9.82 -2.33
N LEU A 104 15.22 -10.66 -2.63
CA LEU A 104 13.85 -10.19 -2.91
C LEU A 104 13.27 -9.43 -1.71
N VAL A 105 13.41 -9.97 -0.49
CA VAL A 105 12.92 -9.30 0.72
C VAL A 105 13.60 -7.95 0.95
N LYS A 106 14.90 -7.82 0.64
CA LYS A 106 15.62 -6.54 0.76
C LYS A 106 15.09 -5.49 -0.22
N GLU A 107 14.82 -5.88 -1.47
CA GLU A 107 14.25 -4.98 -2.46
C GLU A 107 12.82 -4.57 -2.10
N ASP A 108 12.00 -5.48 -1.60
CA ASP A 108 10.65 -5.18 -1.11
C ASP A 108 10.67 -4.17 0.05
N VAL A 109 11.56 -4.39 1.04
CA VAL A 109 11.73 -3.47 2.17
C VAL A 109 12.15 -2.08 1.70
N LYS A 110 13.06 -2.00 0.73
CA LYS A 110 13.51 -0.73 0.15
C LYS A 110 12.36 -0.01 -0.56
N MET A 111 11.58 -0.72 -1.37
CA MET A 111 10.41 -0.17 -2.05
C MET A 111 9.35 0.34 -1.06
N LEU A 112 9.03 -0.45 -0.03
CA LEU A 112 8.11 -0.06 1.04
C LEU A 112 8.61 1.18 1.79
N SER A 113 9.90 1.24 2.10
CA SER A 113 10.50 2.40 2.76
C SER A 113 10.39 3.67 1.90
N THR A 114 10.62 3.57 0.59
CA THR A 114 10.47 4.72 -0.32
C THR A 114 9.02 5.17 -0.40
N ASN A 115 8.07 4.24 -0.56
CA ASN A 115 6.64 4.56 -0.61
C ASN A 115 6.16 5.22 0.69
N LEU A 116 6.62 4.73 1.84
CA LEU A 116 6.28 5.31 3.14
C LEU A 116 6.83 6.75 3.26
N SER A 117 8.04 7.01 2.77
CA SER A 117 8.62 8.36 2.76
C SER A 117 7.76 9.32 1.93
N ILE A 118 7.37 8.91 0.72
CA ILE A 118 6.52 9.72 -0.18
C ILE A 118 5.16 10.01 0.50
N ALA A 119 4.50 8.98 1.03
CA ALA A 119 3.22 9.13 1.70
C ALA A 119 3.32 10.05 2.94
N SER A 120 4.41 9.98 3.68
CA SER A 120 4.64 10.85 4.84
C SER A 120 4.81 12.32 4.45
N GLU A 121 5.49 12.61 3.33
CA GLU A 121 5.64 13.97 2.82
C GLU A 121 4.31 14.56 2.33
N GLU A 122 3.51 13.74 1.64
CA GLU A 122 2.16 14.10 1.22
C GLU A 122 1.26 14.39 2.42
N GLU A 123 1.30 13.56 3.46
CA GLU A 123 0.53 13.76 4.69
C GLU A 123 0.83 15.12 5.34
N VAL A 124 2.10 15.51 5.42
CA VAL A 124 2.52 16.82 5.96
C VAL A 124 1.95 17.96 5.11
N THR A 125 1.95 17.81 3.80
CA THR A 125 1.42 18.81 2.87
C THR A 125 -0.10 18.96 3.03
N VAL A 126 -0.82 17.85 3.11
CA VAL A 126 -2.28 17.83 3.33
C VAL A 126 -2.62 18.46 4.69
N ARG A 127 -1.90 18.11 5.77
CA ARG A 127 -2.11 18.72 7.09
C ARG A 127 -1.91 20.23 7.08
N LYS A 128 -0.88 20.74 6.40
CA LYS A 128 -0.66 22.19 6.23
C LYS A 128 -1.83 22.84 5.50
N ARG A 129 -2.36 22.20 4.45
CA ARG A 129 -3.50 22.72 3.69
C ARG A 129 -4.77 22.76 4.53
N ILE A 130 -5.03 21.72 5.33
CA ILE A 130 -6.15 21.68 6.28
C ILE A 130 -6.06 22.86 7.26
N ALA A 131 -4.92 23.03 7.93
CA ALA A 131 -4.73 24.10 8.90
C ALA A 131 -4.94 25.50 8.29
N HIS A 132 -4.49 25.69 7.04
CA HIS A 132 -4.71 26.93 6.30
C HIS A 132 -6.20 27.18 6.01
N LEU A 133 -6.91 26.18 5.48
CA LEU A 133 -8.35 26.28 5.18
C LEU A 133 -9.20 26.50 6.44
N GLU A 134 -8.84 25.88 7.56
CA GLU A 134 -9.46 26.14 8.86
C GLU A 134 -9.25 27.58 9.34
N GLY A 135 -8.12 28.20 8.99
CA GLY A 135 -7.85 29.61 9.22
C GLY A 135 -8.77 30.51 8.39
N GLU A 136 -8.87 30.25 7.09
CA GLU A 136 -9.76 30.99 6.18
C GLU A 136 -11.23 30.88 6.61
N LEU A 137 -11.68 29.67 6.97
CA LEU A 137 -13.04 29.43 7.44
C LEU A 137 -13.37 30.27 8.67
N ARG A 138 -12.45 30.37 9.64
CA ARG A 138 -12.61 31.20 10.84
C ARG A 138 -12.74 32.68 10.49
N LEU A 139 -11.96 33.18 9.53
CA LEU A 139 -12.05 34.56 9.07
C LEU A 139 -13.39 34.84 8.38
N LEU A 140 -13.85 33.94 7.51
CA LEU A 140 -15.15 34.06 6.85
C LEU A 140 -16.31 34.04 7.84
N GLN A 141 -16.26 33.17 8.86
CA GLN A 141 -17.26 33.13 9.92
C GLN A 141 -17.29 34.41 10.76
N LYS A 142 -16.12 35.01 11.04
CA LYS A 142 -16.05 36.33 11.68
C LYS A 142 -16.71 37.39 10.80
N ARG A 143 -16.36 37.44 9.51
CA ARG A 143 -16.91 38.42 8.57
C ARG A 143 -18.42 38.29 8.41
N LYS A 144 -18.95 37.07 8.38
CA LYS A 144 -20.39 36.80 8.37
C LYS A 144 -21.08 37.46 9.57
N ARG A 145 -20.56 37.26 10.79
CA ARG A 145 -21.14 37.86 12.01
C ARG A 145 -21.16 39.38 11.96
N GLU A 146 -20.06 40.01 11.51
CA GLU A 146 -20.00 41.47 11.35
C GLU A 146 -21.06 41.98 10.36
N LEU A 147 -21.28 41.26 9.26
CA LEU A 147 -22.30 41.59 8.27
C LEU A 147 -23.71 41.41 8.84
N ASP A 148 -23.98 40.32 9.55
CA ASP A 148 -25.27 40.07 10.20
C ASP A 148 -25.61 41.19 11.20
N GLU A 149 -24.64 41.64 12.00
CA GLU A 149 -24.79 42.76 12.94
C GLU A 149 -25.06 44.10 12.20
N SER A 150 -24.32 44.37 11.12
CA SER A 150 -24.50 45.57 10.30
C SER A 150 -25.89 45.59 9.65
N ILE A 151 -26.32 44.47 9.06
CA ILE A 151 -27.63 44.32 8.43
C ILE A 151 -28.74 44.52 9.47
N SER A 152 -28.63 43.87 10.63
CA SER A 152 -29.60 44.01 11.72
C SER A 152 -29.75 45.47 12.15
N THR A 153 -28.63 46.20 12.26
CA THR A 153 -28.62 47.62 12.61
C THR A 153 -29.38 48.46 11.57
N ASP A 154 -29.14 48.23 10.29
CA ASP A 154 -29.79 48.99 9.22
C ASP A 154 -31.27 48.64 9.07
N VAL A 155 -31.66 47.37 9.27
CA VAL A 155 -33.06 46.94 9.36
C VAL A 155 -33.76 47.66 10.50
N PHE A 156 -33.13 47.78 11.67
CA PHE A 156 -33.70 48.50 12.81
C PHE A 156 -33.91 50.01 12.51
N LYS A 157 -32.92 50.65 11.87
CA LYS A 157 -33.06 52.04 11.40
C LYS A 157 -34.23 52.19 10.42
N LEU A 158 -34.38 51.25 9.49
CA LEU A 158 -35.47 51.25 8.52
C LEU A 158 -36.84 51.10 9.19
N ILE A 159 -36.97 50.17 10.14
CA ILE A 159 -38.20 49.99 10.94
C ILE A 159 -38.56 51.29 11.67
N THR A 160 -37.59 51.94 12.29
CA THR A 160 -37.78 53.22 13.01
C THR A 160 -38.27 54.32 12.06
N LYS A 161 -37.64 54.48 10.90
CA LYS A 161 -38.07 55.45 9.87
C LYS A 161 -39.47 55.15 9.35
N ASN A 162 -39.81 53.90 9.08
CA ASN A 162 -41.14 53.50 8.64
C ASN A 162 -42.22 53.82 9.67
N ARG A 163 -41.92 53.63 10.96
CA ARG A 163 -42.85 54.02 12.04
C ARG A 163 -43.10 55.53 12.05
N PHE A 164 -42.05 56.33 11.88
CA PHE A 164 -42.18 57.79 11.81
C PHE A 164 -42.99 58.24 10.58
N LEU A 165 -42.71 57.67 9.41
CA LEU A 165 -43.44 57.95 8.17
C LEU A 165 -44.94 57.66 8.33
N ARG A 166 -45.32 56.50 8.89
CA ARG A 166 -46.72 56.18 9.17
C ARG A 166 -47.39 57.20 10.09
N GLY A 167 -46.65 57.72 11.07
CA GLY A 167 -47.13 58.80 11.95
C GLY A 167 -47.42 60.09 11.18
N LEU A 168 -46.51 60.50 10.29
CA LEU A 168 -46.71 61.66 9.42
C LEU A 168 -47.88 61.48 8.46
N GLU A 169 -48.01 60.30 7.83
CA GLU A 169 -49.13 59.96 6.94
C GLU A 169 -50.49 60.00 7.67
N ALA A 170 -50.54 59.59 8.94
CA ALA A 170 -51.74 59.71 9.75
C ALA A 170 -52.08 61.18 10.06
N HIS A 171 -51.08 61.99 10.40
CA HIS A 171 -51.27 63.41 10.68
C HIS A 171 -51.70 64.20 9.43
N LEU A 172 -51.09 63.91 8.27
CA LEU A 172 -51.49 64.50 6.98
C LEU A 172 -52.96 64.19 6.65
N ARG A 173 -53.40 62.94 6.83
CA ARG A 173 -54.80 62.56 6.65
C ARG A 173 -55.74 63.33 7.58
N TYR A 174 -55.37 63.48 8.86
CA TYR A 174 -56.15 64.26 9.82
C TYR A 174 -56.25 65.74 9.42
N MET A 175 -55.14 66.36 9.03
CA MET A 175 -55.12 67.75 8.59
C MET A 175 -55.92 67.95 7.29
N GLY A 176 -55.86 66.98 6.37
CA GLY A 176 -56.72 66.96 5.18
C GLY A 176 -58.20 67.01 5.54
N GLY A 177 -58.66 66.13 6.43
CA GLY A 177 -60.06 66.15 6.90
C GLY A 177 -60.47 67.47 7.56
N ARG A 178 -59.58 68.10 8.34
CA ARG A 178 -59.86 69.43 8.93
C ARG A 178 -59.95 70.54 7.88
N LEU A 179 -59.17 70.46 6.81
CA LEU A 179 -59.24 71.43 5.72
C LEU A 179 -60.56 71.27 4.95
N ASP A 180 -61.02 70.05 4.74
CA ASP A 180 -62.32 69.77 4.13
C ASP A 180 -63.46 70.36 4.99
N GLU A 181 -63.42 70.15 6.31
CA GLU A 181 -64.39 70.76 7.25
C GLU A 181 -64.40 72.30 7.18
N ILE A 182 -63.22 72.93 7.16
CA ILE A 182 -63.10 74.39 7.04
C ILE A 182 -63.64 74.86 5.69
N ALA A 183 -63.37 74.14 4.60
CA ALA A 183 -63.88 74.47 3.27
C ALA A 183 -65.41 74.41 3.23
N ASP A 184 -66.01 73.36 3.80
CA ASP A 184 -67.47 73.22 3.92
C ASP A 184 -68.09 74.38 4.74
N ASP A 185 -67.47 74.76 5.85
CA ASP A 185 -67.95 75.84 6.70
C ASP A 185 -67.80 77.21 6.05
N LEU A 186 -66.74 77.45 5.28
CA LEU A 186 -66.59 78.65 4.46
C LEU A 186 -67.68 78.73 3.39
N GLU A 187 -67.98 77.64 2.68
CA GLU A 187 -69.05 77.62 1.67
C GLU A 187 -70.42 77.90 2.31
N LYS A 188 -70.70 77.36 3.51
CA LYS A 188 -71.91 77.70 4.27
C LYS A 188 -71.95 79.16 4.70
N ALA A 189 -70.82 79.71 5.16
CA ALA A 189 -70.73 81.11 5.59
C ALA A 189 -70.96 82.06 4.40
N ASP A 190 -70.38 81.77 3.23
CA ASP A 190 -70.57 82.55 2.01
C ASP A 190 -72.03 82.50 1.53
N ARG A 191 -72.68 81.32 1.56
CA ARG A 191 -74.13 81.22 1.28
C ARG A 191 -74.97 82.09 2.21
N LYS A 192 -74.75 81.99 3.53
CA LYS A 192 -75.46 82.83 4.52
C LYS A 192 -75.19 84.32 4.33
N ARG A 193 -73.96 84.69 3.97
CA ARG A 193 -73.61 86.08 3.68
C ARG A 193 -74.35 86.61 2.45
N ALA A 194 -74.50 85.80 1.40
CA ALA A 194 -75.28 86.15 0.22
C ALA A 194 -76.77 86.35 0.60
N GLU A 195 -77.37 85.41 1.34
CA GLU A 195 -78.74 85.53 1.84
C GLU A 195 -78.96 86.80 2.68
N MET A 196 -78.07 87.09 3.64
CA MET A 196 -78.15 88.32 4.43
C MET A 196 -78.02 89.59 3.58
N SER A 197 -77.19 89.55 2.53
CA SER A 197 -77.03 90.68 1.61
C SER A 197 -78.31 90.91 0.79
N GLU A 198 -78.96 89.85 0.33
CA GLU A 198 -80.27 89.92 -0.34
C GLU A 198 -81.36 90.48 0.59
N ILE A 199 -81.42 90.00 1.85
CA ILE A 199 -82.37 90.53 2.86
C ILE A 199 -82.11 92.01 3.14
N LEU A 200 -80.85 92.42 3.30
CA LEU A 200 -80.48 93.82 3.53
C LEU A 200 -80.88 94.70 2.34
N GLU A 201 -80.68 94.23 1.12
CA GLU A 201 -81.06 94.98 -0.07
C GLU A 201 -82.59 95.10 -0.19
N ALA A 202 -83.34 94.02 0.06
CA ALA A 202 -84.80 94.05 0.13
C ALA A 202 -85.32 95.01 1.22
N ALA A 203 -84.69 95.01 2.40
CA ALA A 203 -85.05 95.94 3.48
C ALA A 203 -84.75 97.40 3.12
N ARG A 204 -83.64 97.68 2.44
CA ARG A 204 -83.31 99.01 1.91
C ARG A 204 -84.33 99.48 0.88
N ASP A 205 -84.76 98.59 0.00
CA ASP A 205 -85.76 98.91 -1.03
C ASP A 205 -87.14 99.17 -0.42
N ALA A 206 -87.56 98.38 0.57
CA ALA A 206 -88.80 98.63 1.32
C ALA A 206 -88.75 99.98 2.06
N ALA A 207 -87.63 100.32 2.70
CA ALA A 207 -87.47 101.60 3.39
C ALA A 207 -87.50 102.82 2.45
N ARG A 208 -87.15 102.67 1.17
CA ARG A 208 -87.27 103.72 0.14
C ARG A 208 -88.71 103.91 -0.38
N GLN A 209 -89.59 102.94 -0.15
CA GLN A 209 -90.98 102.95 -0.60
C GLN A 209 -91.97 103.46 0.47
N CYS A 210 -91.51 103.62 1.71
CA CYS A 210 -92.19 104.34 2.78
C CYS A 210 -91.89 105.84 2.73
#